data_AF-M5FL22-F1
#
_entry.id   AF-M5FL22-F1
#
_cell.length_a   1.000
_cell.length_b   1.000
_cell.length_c   1.000
_cell.angle_alpha   90.00
_cell.angle_beta   90.00
_cell.angle_gamma   90.00
#
_symmetry.space_group_name_H-M   'P 1'
#
loop_
_entity.id
_entity.type
_entity.pdbx_description
1 polymer ?
#
loop_
_entity_poly.entity_id
_entity_poly.type
_entity_poly.pdbx_seq_one_letter_code
_entity_poly.pdbx_strand_id
1 'polypeptide(L)' 'MAEKALTAVIQEAYVQCVSTRSVDDLVKAMGMSGISKSQVSRLCEEIDGKVKAFLERPIEGDWPYLWIDAT' A
#
# COMPACT_ATOMS: atom_id res chain seq x y z
N MET A 1 9.83 8.96 -15.75
CA MET A 1 10.39 9.00 -14.38
C MET A 1 9.40 9.59 -13.39
N ALA A 2 8.74 10.73 -13.70
CA ALA A 2 7.73 11.37 -12.84
C ALA A 2 6.53 10.46 -12.47
N GLU A 3 6.04 9.64 -13.41
CA GLU A 3 4.89 8.75 -13.17
C GLU A 3 5.18 7.67 -12.11
N LYS A 4 6.34 6.99 -12.20
CA LYS A 4 6.73 5.97 -11.21
C LYS A 4 6.95 6.55 -9.82
N ALA A 5 7.52 7.76 -9.73
CA ALA A 5 7.74 8.43 -8.47
C ALA A 5 6.41 8.78 -7.77
N LEU A 6 5.43 9.28 -8.54
CA LEU A 6 4.10 9.54 -8.03
C LEU A 6 3.39 8.27 -7.55
N THR A 7 3.45 7.19 -8.34
CA THR A 7 2.88 5.90 -7.94
C THR A 7 3.49 5.40 -6.63
N ALA A 8 4.81 5.49 -6.47
CA ALA A 8 5.49 5.09 -5.24
C ALA A 8 5.04 5.91 -4.01
N VAL A 9 4.85 7.22 -4.17
CA VAL A 9 4.34 8.09 -3.10
C VAL A 9 2.92 7.71 -2.68
N ILE A 10 2.04 7.43 -3.66
CA ILE A 10 0.66 7.01 -3.38
C ILE A 10 0.64 5.65 -2.68
N GLN A 11 1.47 4.72 -3.13
CA GLN A 11 1.66 3.39 -2.55
C GLN A 11 2.16 3.46 -1.10
N GLU A 12 3.16 4.31 -0.82
CA GLU A 12 3.64 4.53 0.54
C GLU A 12 2.55 5.12 1.44
N ALA A 13 1.83 6.15 0.97
CA ALA A 13 0.74 6.75 1.72
C ALA A 13 -0.37 5.73 2.07
N TYR A 14 -0.65 4.80 1.16
CA TYR A 14 -1.61 3.71 1.40
C TYR A 14 -1.16 2.79 2.54
N VAL A 15 0.11 2.37 2.55
CA VAL A 15 0.68 1.51 3.61
C VAL A 15 0.71 2.23 4.96
N GLN A 16 0.95 3.54 4.98
CA GLN A 16 0.90 4.38 6.18
C GLN A 16 -0.52 4.70 6.65
N CYS A 17 -1.56 4.05 6.08
CA CYS A 17 -2.97 4.28 6.40
C CYS A 17 -3.42 5.74 6.23
N VAL A 18 -2.80 6.48 5.31
CA VAL A 18 -3.21 7.86 4.99
C VAL A 18 -4.57 7.83 4.30
N SER A 19 -5.50 8.68 4.76
CA SER A 19 -6.84 8.73 4.19
C SER A 19 -6.81 9.10 2.70
N THR A 20 -7.71 8.53 1.89
CA THR A 20 -7.81 8.84 0.45
C THR A 20 -8.03 10.33 0.14
N ARG A 21 -8.59 11.11 1.07
CA ARG A 21 -8.70 12.57 0.98
C ARG A 21 -7.35 13.26 1.13
N SER A 22 -6.57 12.84 2.13
CA SER A 22 -5.22 13.35 2.36
C SER A 22 -4.25 12.97 1.23
N VAL A 23 -4.43 11.81 0.59
CA VAL A 23 -3.70 11.44 -0.63
C VAL A 23 -4.06 12.37 -1.79
N ASP A 24 -5.32 12.75 -1.94
CA ASP A 24 -5.75 13.73 -2.95
C ASP A 24 -5.12 15.11 -2.75
N ASP A 25 -5.06 15.59 -1.50
CA ASP A 25 -4.38 16.84 -1.15
C ASP A 25 -2.87 16.79 -1.44
N LEU A 26 -2.22 15.65 -1.15
CA LEU A 26 -0.81 15.43 -1.45
C LEU A 26 -0.53 15.49 -2.95
N VAL A 27 -1.35 14.80 -3.76
CA VAL A 27 -1.20 14.78 -5.23
C VAL A 27 -1.42 16.20 -5.82
N LYS A 28 -2.35 16.98 -5.27
CA LYS A 28 -2.53 18.39 -5.66
C LYS A 28 -1.32 19.25 -5.30
N ALA A 29 -0.75 19.07 -4.11
CA ALA A 29 0.45 19.79 -3.69
C ALA A 29 1.67 19.49 -4.58
N MET A 30 1.70 18.30 -5.22
CA MET A 30 2.71 17.91 -6.20
C MET A 30 2.46 18.46 -7.62
N GLY A 31 1.49 19.36 -7.79
CA GLY A 31 1.20 20.06 -9.05
C GLY A 31 0.23 19.34 -9.98
N MET A 32 -0.50 18.33 -9.49
CA MET A 32 -1.51 17.61 -10.26
C MET A 32 -2.92 18.09 -9.91
N SER A 33 -3.93 17.72 -10.72
CA SER A 33 -5.32 18.11 -10.46
C SER A 33 -5.98 17.37 -9.29
N GLY A 34 -5.39 16.27 -8.83
CA GLY A 34 -5.91 15.39 -7.78
C GLY A 34 -5.97 13.92 -8.21
N ILE A 35 -6.49 13.07 -7.32
CA ILE A 35 -6.68 11.64 -7.54
C ILE A 35 -7.97 11.12 -6.90
N SER A 36 -8.68 10.25 -7.62
CA SER A 36 -9.89 9.62 -7.11
C SER A 36 -9.59 8.36 -6.30
N LYS A 37 -10.54 7.95 -5.44
CA LYS A 37 -10.43 6.70 -4.65
C LYS A 37 -10.17 5.46 -5.51
N SER A 38 -10.83 5.35 -6.67
CA SER A 38 -10.66 4.21 -7.57
C SER A 38 -9.29 4.20 -8.26
N GLN A 39 -8.71 5.38 -8.52
CA GLN A 39 -7.34 5.48 -9.03
C GLN A 39 -6.32 5.09 -7.95
N VAL A 40 -6.50 5.54 -6.70
CA VAL A 40 -5.65 5.10 -5.58
C VAL A 40 -5.70 3.58 -5.43
N SER A 41 -6.90 2.98 -5.43
CA SER A 41 -7.07 1.53 -5.35
C SER A 41 -6.32 0.81 -6.47
N ARG A 42 -6.47 1.26 -7.72
CA ARG A 42 -5.79 0.65 -8.87
C ARG A 42 -4.27 0.70 -8.76
N LEU A 43 -3.72 1.83 -8.31
CA LEU A 43 -2.26 1.99 -8.16
C LEU A 43 -1.69 1.11 -7.04
N CYS A 44 -2.53 0.65 -6.11
CA CYS A 44 -2.12 -0.20 -4.98
C CYS A 44 -2.39 -1.69 -5.22
N GLU A 45 -3.03 -2.10 -6.32
CA GLU A 45 -3.33 -3.51 -6.63
C GLU A 45 -2.08 -4.43 -6.59
N GLU A 46 -0.91 -3.90 -6.98
CA GLU A 46 0.36 -4.64 -6.88
C GLU A 46 0.73 -4.97 -5.42
N ILE A 47 0.45 -4.06 -4.49
CA ILE A 47 0.68 -4.27 -3.05
C ILE A 47 -0.25 -5.36 -2.54
N ASP A 48 -1.52 -5.31 -2.89
CA ASP A 48 -2.51 -6.33 -2.50
C ASP A 48 -2.07 -7.73 -2.95
N GLY A 49 -1.55 -7.83 -4.18
CA GLY A 49 -0.96 -9.07 -4.69
C GLY A 49 0.23 -9.57 -3.87
N LYS A 50 1.14 -8.68 -3.47
CA LYS A 50 2.30 -9.03 -2.62
C LYS A 50 1.87 -9.44 -1.20
N VAL A 51 0.91 -8.74 -0.61
CA VAL A 51 0.35 -9.07 0.71
C VAL A 51 -0.31 -10.45 0.67
N LYS A 52 -1.10 -10.73 -0.37
CA LYS A 52 -1.73 -12.04 -0.55
C LYS A 52 -0.68 -13.16 -0.67
N ALA A 53 0.34 -12.96 -1.50
CA ALA A 53 1.42 -13.93 -1.64
C ALA A 53 2.17 -14.16 -0.32
N PHE A 54 2.34 -13.13 0.51
CA PHE A 54 2.93 -13.25 1.84
C PHE A 54 2.04 -14.06 2.80
N LEU A 55 0.73 -13.81 2.79
CA LEU A 55 -0.25 -14.51 3.63
C LEU A 55 -0.37 -16.00 3.25
N GLU A 56 -0.30 -16.34 1.97
CA GLU A 56 -0.41 -17.71 1.46
C GLU A 56 0.92 -18.50 1.51
N ARG A 57 2.02 -17.84 1.91
CA ARG A 57 3.35 -18.46 1.93
C ARG A 57 3.40 -19.59 2.98
N PRO A 58 3.82 -20.81 2.60
CA PRO A 58 4.05 -21.89 3.55
C PRO A 58 5.08 -21.49 4.63
N ILE A 59 4.80 -21.89 5.88
CA ILE A 59 5.76 -21.76 6.97
C ILE A 59 6.64 -23.01 6.94
N GLU A 60 7.91 -22.83 6.56
CA GLU A 60 8.91 -23.91 6.47
C GLU A 60 9.80 -23.93 7.72
N GLY A 61 10.30 -25.11 8.11
CA GLY A 61 11.22 -25.31 9.22
C GLY A 61 10.57 -25.66 10.56
N ASP A 62 11.41 -25.93 11.57
CA ASP A 62 10.98 -26.27 12.93
C ASP A 62 10.87 -25.01 13.80
N TRP A 63 9.68 -24.76 14.33
CA TRP A 63 9.37 -23.61 15.17
C TRP A 63 9.04 -24.08 16.59
N PRO A 64 10.03 -24.22 17.50
CA PRO A 64 9.82 -24.78 18.84
C PRO A 64 8.96 -23.89 19.74
N TYR A 65 8.85 -22.61 19.42
CA TYR A 65 8.04 -21.64 20.16
C TYR A 65 7.30 -20.71 19.19
N LEU A 66 6.04 -20.43 19.49
CA LEU A 66 5.19 -19.50 18.76
C LEU A 66 4.59 -18.49 19.73
N TRP A 67 4.64 -17.21 19.38
CA TRP A 67 3.92 -16.16 20.10
C TRP A 67 2.67 -15.78 19.32
N ILE A 68 1.55 -15.74 20.00
CA ILE A 68 0.26 -15.33 19.44
C ILE A 68 -0.15 -14.04 20.15
N ASP A 69 -0.53 -13.05 19.36
CA ASP A 69 -1.10 -11.79 19.83
C ASP A 69 -2.48 -11.58 19.20
N ALA A 70 -3.39 -10.96 19.93
CA ALA A 70 -4.72 -10.59 19.45
C ALA A 70 -4.98 -9.13 19.83
N THR A 71 -5.20 -8.29 18.82
CA THR A 71 -5.49 -6.85 18.94
C THR A 71 -6.96 -6.57 18.62
#